data_AF-A0AAW3P5F8-F1
#
_entry.id   AF-A0AAW3P5F8-F1
#
_cell.length_a   1.000
_cell.length_b   1.000
_cell.length_c   1.000
_cell.angle_alpha   90.00
_cell.angle_beta   90.00
_cell.angle_gamma   90.00
#
_symmetry.space_group_name_H-M   'P 1'
#
loop_
_entity.id
_entity.type
_entity.pdbx_description
1 polymer ?
#
loop_
_entity_poly.entity_id
_entity_poly.type
_entity_poly.pdbx_seq_one_letter_code
_entity_poly.pdbx_strand_id
1 'polypeptide(L)'
;MQAREIAIPIDRTRLDGVLTLPQGARGVVVFAHGSGSSRLSPRNRAVAQTLVKAGLATLLFDLLDRNEEQVDCVTALYRFDVDLLARRLCAAIAWIRALPECRPLPLGLFGASTGAAAALVAAAREPAVGAVVSRGGRPDLAGDALERVAAPTLLIVGARDDQVLRLNRLAAARLTCETVIEIVPGATHLFEEPGALDAVARLAAAWFVRWLGGHAEHQQKGGS
;
A
#
# COMPACT_ATOMS: atom_id res chain seq x y z
N MET A 1 -15.94 3.02 15.02
CA MET A 1 -14.89 2.37 14.20
C MET A 1 -15.17 0.88 14.18
N GLN A 2 -15.42 0.29 13.02
CA GLN A 2 -15.67 -1.16 12.91
C GLN A 2 -14.53 -1.79 12.10
N ALA A 3 -13.77 -2.68 12.74
CA ALA A 3 -12.85 -3.58 12.06
C ALA A 3 -13.58 -4.91 11.81
N ARG A 4 -13.51 -5.40 10.57
CA ARG A 4 -14.17 -6.63 10.12
C ARG A 4 -13.14 -7.56 9.51
N GLU A 5 -13.09 -8.80 9.99
CA GLU A 5 -12.41 -9.88 9.27
C GLU A 5 -13.19 -10.13 7.96
N ILE A 6 -12.45 -10.30 6.87
CA ILE A 6 -12.99 -10.51 5.53
C ILE A 6 -12.21 -11.62 4.85
N ALA A 7 -12.84 -12.24 3.86
CA ALA A 7 -12.20 -13.21 2.98
C ALA A 7 -12.41 -12.74 1.54
N ILE A 8 -11.31 -12.50 0.83
CA ILE A 8 -11.30 -12.05 -0.56
C ILE A 8 -11.20 -13.29 -1.45
N PRO A 9 -12.27 -13.68 -2.17
CA PRO A 9 -12.19 -14.75 -3.15
C PRO A 9 -11.43 -14.27 -4.39
N ILE A 10 -10.35 -14.96 -4.74
CA ILE A 10 -9.53 -14.66 -5.94
C ILE A 10 -9.29 -15.97 -6.66
N ASP A 11 -9.89 -16.15 -7.83
CA ASP A 11 -9.91 -17.39 -8.59
C ASP A 11 -10.31 -18.60 -7.71
N ARG A 12 -9.39 -19.53 -7.47
CA ARG A 12 -9.57 -20.73 -6.62
C ARG A 12 -8.99 -20.56 -5.21
N THR A 13 -8.53 -19.37 -4.87
CA THR A 13 -7.88 -19.08 -3.58
C THR A 13 -8.70 -18.11 -2.76
N ARG A 14 -8.43 -18.09 -1.46
CA ARG A 14 -9.10 -17.20 -0.51
C ARG A 14 -8.05 -16.48 0.32
N LEU A 15 -8.02 -15.15 0.21
CA LEU A 15 -7.09 -14.33 0.96
C LEU A 15 -7.80 -13.74 2.18
N ASP A 16 -7.28 -14.02 3.37
CA ASP A 16 -7.83 -13.49 4.61
C ASP A 16 -7.41 -12.02 4.77
N GLY A 17 -8.28 -11.18 5.34
CA GLY A 17 -8.03 -9.75 5.48
C GLY A 17 -8.81 -9.09 6.62
N VAL A 18 -8.46 -7.84 6.92
CA VAL A 18 -9.11 -6.99 7.91
C VAL A 18 -9.41 -5.64 7.26
N LEU A 19 -10.70 -5.34 7.11
CA LEU A 19 -11.19 -4.04 6.66
C LEU A 19 -11.57 -3.20 7.88
N THR A 20 -10.95 -2.02 8.01
CA THR A 20 -11.33 -1.03 9.03
C THR A 20 -11.91 0.21 8.35
N LEU A 21 -13.16 0.53 8.67
CA LEU A 21 -13.89 1.65 8.09
C LEU A 21 -14.27 2.67 9.19
N PRO A 22 -13.60 3.84 9.26
CA PRO A 22 -14.06 4.94 10.09
C PRO A 22 -15.31 5.59 9.48
N GLN A 23 -16.16 6.19 10.31
CA GLN A 23 -17.31 6.96 9.84
C GLN A 23 -16.82 8.17 9.03
N GLY A 24 -17.43 8.41 7.86
CA GLY A 24 -17.02 9.50 6.98
C GLY A 24 -15.63 9.33 6.38
N ALA A 25 -15.19 8.08 6.12
CA ALA A 25 -13.92 7.80 5.49
C ALA A 25 -13.77 8.60 4.18
N ARG A 26 -12.60 9.22 3.98
CA ARG A 26 -12.32 10.08 2.82
C ARG A 26 -11.64 9.36 1.67
N GLY A 27 -11.19 8.13 1.92
CA GLY A 27 -10.45 7.29 1.00
C GLY A 27 -10.20 5.93 1.64
N VAL A 28 -9.77 4.96 0.85
CA VAL A 28 -9.43 3.61 1.30
C VAL A 28 -8.01 3.25 0.87
N VAL A 29 -7.20 2.76 1.82
CA VAL A 29 -5.81 2.37 1.58
C VAL A 29 -5.68 0.85 1.69
N VAL A 30 -5.24 0.21 0.62
CA VAL A 30 -4.99 -1.25 0.57
C VAL A 30 -3.51 -1.51 0.82
N PHE A 31 -3.21 -2.39 1.77
CA PHE A 31 -1.84 -2.71 2.18
C PHE A 31 -1.31 -3.95 1.44
N ALA A 32 -0.15 -3.82 0.82
CA ALA A 32 0.66 -4.92 0.33
C ALA A 32 1.84 -5.14 1.28
N HIS A 33 1.80 -6.23 2.05
CA HIS A 33 2.87 -6.56 2.99
C HIS A 33 4.14 -7.04 2.27
N GLY A 34 5.27 -7.02 2.97
CA GLY A 34 6.53 -7.55 2.45
C GLY A 34 6.59 -9.08 2.52
N SER A 35 7.57 -9.66 1.84
CA SER A 35 7.85 -11.10 1.82
C SER A 35 7.96 -11.68 3.23
N GLY A 36 7.32 -12.82 3.47
CA GLY A 36 7.32 -13.48 4.79
C GLY A 36 6.57 -12.72 5.89
N SER A 37 5.83 -11.66 5.55
CA SER A 37 4.91 -10.97 6.45
C SER A 37 3.47 -11.34 6.12
N SER A 38 2.52 -10.73 6.83
CA SER A 38 1.08 -10.98 6.65
C SER A 38 0.27 -9.75 7.08
N ARG A 39 -1.05 -9.83 7.00
CA ARG A 39 -2.00 -8.86 7.56
C ARG A 39 -1.82 -8.62 9.06
N LEU A 40 -1.16 -9.54 9.77
CA LEU A 40 -0.89 -9.46 11.21
C LEU A 40 0.38 -8.68 11.55
N SER A 41 1.11 -8.17 10.56
CA SER A 41 2.32 -7.36 10.75
C SER A 41 2.12 -6.22 11.75
N PRO A 42 2.81 -6.21 12.91
CA PRO A 42 2.67 -5.15 13.91
C PRO A 42 2.97 -3.77 13.33
N ARG A 43 3.97 -3.70 12.43
CA ARG A 43 4.37 -2.46 11.75
C ARG A 43 3.26 -1.92 10.85
N ASN A 44 2.68 -2.75 9.99
CA ASN A 44 1.62 -2.30 9.09
C ASN A 44 0.33 -1.97 9.86
N ARG A 45 0.02 -2.70 10.93
CA ARG A 45 -1.10 -2.39 11.83
C ARG A 45 -0.94 -1.03 12.51
N ALA A 46 0.28 -0.69 12.97
CA ALA A 46 0.57 0.62 13.56
C ALA A 46 0.39 1.76 12.54
N VAL A 47 0.91 1.60 11.32
CA VAL A 47 0.69 2.58 10.23
C VAL A 47 -0.80 2.70 9.92
N ALA A 48 -1.52 1.58 9.76
CA ALA A 48 -2.94 1.58 9.46
C ALA A 48 -3.77 2.29 10.54
N GLN A 49 -3.45 2.09 11.83
CA GLN A 49 -4.10 2.83 12.92
C GLN A 49 -3.94 4.34 12.78
N THR A 50 -2.76 4.82 12.37
CA THR A 50 -2.53 6.24 12.10
C THR A 50 -3.33 6.73 10.90
N LEU A 51 -3.44 5.94 9.82
CA LEU A 51 -4.29 6.28 8.67
C LEU A 51 -5.77 6.36 9.04
N VAL A 52 -6.25 5.42 9.87
CA VAL A 52 -7.62 5.42 10.37
C VAL A 52 -7.90 6.65 11.25
N LYS A 53 -6.96 7.04 12.12
CA LYS A 53 -7.06 8.29 12.90
C LYS A 53 -7.09 9.53 11.99
N ALA A 54 -6.46 9.46 10.82
CA ALA A 54 -6.52 10.48 9.77
C ALA A 54 -7.78 10.39 8.88
N GLY A 55 -8.77 9.56 9.23
CA GLY A 55 -10.05 9.45 8.50
C GLY A 55 -9.97 8.66 7.19
N LEU A 56 -8.99 7.76 7.05
CA LEU A 56 -8.87 6.84 5.92
C LEU A 56 -9.31 5.43 6.31
N ALA A 57 -10.07 4.76 5.45
CA ALA A 57 -10.31 3.33 5.58
C ALA A 57 -9.04 2.56 5.24
N THR A 58 -8.88 1.37 5.81
CA THR A 58 -7.71 0.52 5.54
C THR A 58 -8.10 -0.93 5.33
N LEU A 59 -7.52 -1.57 4.31
CA LEU A 59 -7.59 -3.01 4.09
C LEU A 59 -6.19 -3.62 4.27
N LEU A 60 -6.00 -4.45 5.28
CA LEU A 60 -4.81 -5.28 5.44
C LEU A 60 -5.20 -6.71 5.09
N PHE A 61 -4.55 -7.33 4.11
CA PHE A 61 -4.87 -8.68 3.67
C PHE A 61 -3.59 -9.45 3.37
N ASP A 62 -3.70 -10.77 3.33
CA ASP A 62 -2.59 -11.65 2.95
C ASP A 62 -2.50 -11.74 1.43
N LEU A 63 -1.29 -11.65 0.88
CA LEU A 63 -1.08 -11.76 -0.57
C LEU A 63 -1.04 -13.22 -1.05
N LEU A 64 -0.87 -14.16 -0.12
CA LEU A 64 -0.84 -15.59 -0.34
C LEU A 64 -1.93 -16.24 0.51
N ASP A 65 -2.54 -17.32 0.03
CA ASP A 65 -3.40 -18.12 0.88
C ASP A 65 -2.59 -19.02 1.83
N ARG A 66 -3.26 -19.67 2.77
CA ARG A 66 -2.59 -20.50 3.80
C ARG A 66 -1.79 -21.67 3.23
N ASN A 67 -2.22 -22.25 2.12
CA ASN A 67 -1.51 -23.36 1.48
C ASN A 67 -0.26 -22.85 0.76
N GLU A 68 -0.39 -21.72 0.07
CA GLU A 68 0.73 -21.02 -0.56
C GLU A 68 1.76 -20.58 0.50
N GLU A 69 1.33 -20.03 1.64
CA GLU A 69 2.21 -19.65 2.75
C GLU A 69 2.98 -20.83 3.33
N GLN A 70 2.36 -22.01 3.47
CA GLN A 70 3.03 -23.23 3.96
C GLN A 70 4.10 -23.73 3.00
N VAL A 71 3.85 -23.66 1.69
CA VAL A 71 4.87 -24.03 0.69
C VAL A 71 5.97 -22.97 0.65
N ASP A 72 5.60 -21.70 0.68
CA ASP A 72 6.51 -20.56 0.57
C ASP A 72 7.42 -20.41 1.79
N CYS A 73 6.99 -20.85 2.98
CA CYS A 73 7.83 -20.79 4.18
C CYS A 73 9.09 -21.66 4.06
N VAL A 74 9.06 -22.70 3.22
CA VAL A 74 10.20 -23.57 2.92
C VAL A 74 10.87 -23.18 1.60
N THR A 75 10.09 -22.82 0.58
CA THR A 75 10.58 -22.69 -0.80
C THR A 75 10.90 -21.26 -1.24
N ALA A 76 10.31 -20.26 -0.58
CA ALA A 76 10.31 -18.86 -1.01
C ALA A 76 9.83 -18.65 -2.47
N LEU A 77 9.04 -19.59 -3.01
CA LEU A 77 8.61 -19.61 -4.41
C LEU A 77 7.72 -18.42 -4.77
N TYR A 78 6.85 -17.98 -3.86
CA TYR A 78 5.80 -17.00 -4.15
C TYR A 78 6.13 -15.61 -3.63
N ARG A 79 6.83 -15.50 -2.49
CA ARG A 79 7.10 -14.21 -1.84
C ARG A 79 7.94 -13.23 -2.65
N PHE A 80 8.60 -13.70 -3.72
CA PHE A 80 9.41 -12.89 -4.63
C PHE A 80 8.81 -12.78 -6.03
N ASP A 81 7.69 -13.46 -6.32
CA ASP A 81 6.95 -13.34 -7.58
C ASP A 81 6.11 -12.05 -7.56
N VAL A 82 6.74 -10.94 -7.93
CA VAL A 82 6.10 -9.60 -7.94
C VAL A 82 4.86 -9.58 -8.82
N ASP A 83 4.84 -10.34 -9.91
CA ASP A 83 3.71 -10.40 -10.84
C ASP A 83 2.50 -11.11 -10.22
N LEU A 84 2.73 -12.24 -9.53
CA LEU A 84 1.70 -12.89 -8.72
C LEU A 84 1.16 -11.93 -7.66
N LEU A 85 2.04 -11.35 -6.84
CA LEU A 85 1.62 -10.44 -5.76
C LEU A 85 0.83 -9.23 -6.29
N ALA A 86 1.23 -8.68 -7.45
CA ALA A 86 0.51 -7.60 -8.10
C ALA A 86 -0.88 -8.05 -8.61
N ARG A 87 -1.02 -9.25 -9.19
CA ARG A 87 -2.33 -9.79 -9.58
C ARG A 87 -3.26 -9.95 -8.38
N ARG A 88 -2.73 -10.46 -7.26
CA ARG A 88 -3.47 -10.61 -5.99
C ARG A 88 -3.95 -9.25 -5.47
N LEU A 89 -3.08 -8.24 -5.53
CA LEU A 89 -3.43 -6.88 -5.15
C LEU A 89 -4.48 -6.24 -6.08
N CYS A 90 -4.37 -6.41 -7.40
CA CYS A 90 -5.39 -5.96 -8.34
C CYS A 90 -6.77 -6.61 -8.06
N ALA A 91 -6.78 -7.90 -7.71
CA ALA A 91 -8.03 -8.58 -7.37
C ALA A 91 -8.62 -8.07 -6.04
N ALA A 92 -7.79 -7.78 -5.03
CA ALA A 92 -8.24 -7.12 -3.80
C ALA A 92 -8.78 -5.71 -4.05
N ILE A 93 -8.19 -4.97 -4.99
CA ILE A 93 -8.71 -3.67 -5.45
C ILE A 93 -10.09 -3.83 -6.13
N ALA A 94 -10.24 -4.80 -7.02
CA ALA A 94 -11.54 -5.06 -7.66
C ALA A 94 -12.61 -5.42 -6.61
N TRP A 95 -12.25 -6.24 -5.63
CA TRP A 95 -13.13 -6.62 -4.53
C TRP A 95 -13.53 -5.42 -3.66
N ILE A 96 -12.59 -4.56 -3.26
CA ILE A 96 -12.92 -3.39 -2.42
C ILE A 96 -13.82 -2.39 -3.16
N ARG A 97 -13.63 -2.22 -4.48
CA ARG A 97 -14.48 -1.35 -5.31
C ARG A 97 -15.90 -1.93 -5.53
N ALA A 98 -16.07 -3.23 -5.40
CA ALA A 98 -17.38 -3.87 -5.48
C ALA A 98 -18.25 -3.57 -4.24
N LEU A 99 -17.64 -3.37 -3.07
CA LEU A 99 -18.34 -3.05 -1.82
C LEU A 99 -19.03 -1.68 -1.90
N PRO A 100 -20.35 -1.59 -1.68
CA PRO A 100 -21.07 -0.30 -1.72
C PRO A 100 -20.47 0.77 -0.81
N GLU A 101 -20.02 0.40 0.39
CA GLU A 101 -19.43 1.32 1.35
C GLU A 101 -18.05 1.87 0.96
N CYS A 102 -17.32 1.19 0.06
CA CYS A 102 -15.98 1.59 -0.37
C CYS A 102 -15.93 2.06 -1.83
N ARG A 103 -16.92 1.71 -2.66
CA ARG A 103 -17.01 2.12 -4.07
C ARG A 103 -16.84 3.62 -4.32
N PRO A 104 -17.42 4.55 -3.52
CA PRO A 104 -17.25 5.97 -3.76
C PRO A 104 -15.90 6.52 -3.23
N LEU A 105 -15.14 5.71 -2.48
CA LEU A 105 -13.92 6.16 -1.83
C LEU A 105 -12.74 6.13 -2.82
N PRO A 106 -11.95 7.22 -2.90
CA PRO A 106 -10.67 7.21 -3.59
C PRO A 106 -9.74 6.15 -3.01
N LEU A 107 -9.00 5.48 -3.89
CA LEU A 107 -8.17 4.33 -3.55
C LEU A 107 -6.69 4.71 -3.47
N GLY A 108 -6.01 4.31 -2.40
CA GLY A 108 -4.56 4.37 -2.27
C GLY A 108 -3.94 3.00 -2.01
N LEU A 109 -2.66 2.86 -2.34
CA LEU A 109 -1.89 1.64 -2.07
C LEU A 109 -0.72 1.93 -1.13
N PHE A 110 -0.58 1.13 -0.09
CA PHE A 110 0.59 1.14 0.79
C PHE A 110 1.36 -0.16 0.62
N GLY A 111 2.57 -0.11 0.07
CA GLY A 111 3.44 -1.26 -0.11
C GLY A 111 4.67 -1.21 0.79
N ALA A 112 5.03 -2.36 1.36
CA ALA A 112 6.19 -2.51 2.22
C ALA A 112 7.20 -3.51 1.65
N SER A 113 8.49 -3.17 1.63
CA SER A 113 9.54 -4.05 1.08
C SER A 113 9.19 -4.52 -0.35
N THR A 114 9.15 -5.83 -0.64
CA THR A 114 8.69 -6.39 -1.92
C THR A 114 7.23 -6.06 -2.27
N GLY A 115 6.37 -5.87 -1.27
CA GLY A 115 4.99 -5.42 -1.47
C GLY A 115 4.91 -4.03 -2.11
N ALA A 116 5.96 -3.20 -2.01
CA ALA A 116 6.04 -1.93 -2.73
C ALA A 116 6.15 -2.11 -4.25
N ALA A 117 6.90 -3.12 -4.71
CA ALA A 117 6.97 -3.45 -6.14
C ALA A 117 5.60 -3.88 -6.65
N ALA A 118 4.94 -4.78 -5.92
CA ALA A 118 3.59 -5.24 -6.24
C ALA A 118 2.58 -4.08 -6.28
N ALA A 119 2.66 -3.14 -5.34
CA ALA A 119 1.83 -1.94 -5.31
C ALA A 119 2.03 -1.05 -6.54
N LEU A 120 3.28 -0.84 -6.98
CA LEU A 120 3.58 -0.04 -8.18
C LEU A 120 3.12 -0.75 -9.46
N VAL A 121 3.34 -2.06 -9.58
CA VAL A 121 2.84 -2.84 -10.71
C VAL A 121 1.31 -2.82 -10.76
N ALA A 122 0.63 -2.92 -9.61
CA ALA A 122 -0.82 -2.80 -9.55
C ALA A 122 -1.30 -1.39 -9.92
N ALA A 123 -0.64 -0.33 -9.43
CA ALA A 123 -0.97 1.05 -9.76
C ALA A 123 -0.78 1.36 -11.26
N ALA A 124 0.21 0.75 -11.91
CA ALA A 124 0.40 0.85 -13.35
C ALA A 124 -0.70 0.13 -14.16
N ARG A 125 -1.41 -0.83 -13.55
CA ARG A 125 -2.51 -1.59 -14.18
C ARG A 125 -3.90 -1.02 -13.86
N GLU A 126 -4.02 -0.26 -12.77
CA GLU A 126 -5.28 0.33 -12.29
C GLU A 126 -5.19 1.86 -12.23
N PRO A 127 -5.65 2.57 -13.29
CA PRO A 127 -5.64 4.03 -13.33
C PRO A 127 -6.43 4.72 -12.22
N ALA A 128 -7.36 4.03 -11.54
CA ALA A 128 -8.13 4.60 -10.43
C ALA A 128 -7.36 4.65 -9.10
N VAL A 129 -6.14 4.12 -9.02
CA VAL A 129 -5.28 4.33 -7.85
C VAL A 129 -4.88 5.80 -7.78
N GLY A 130 -5.34 6.49 -6.74
CA GLY A 130 -5.11 7.93 -6.54
C GLY A 130 -3.80 8.27 -5.84
N ALA A 131 -3.16 7.33 -5.15
CA ALA A 131 -1.84 7.53 -4.54
C ALA A 131 -1.16 6.21 -4.15
N VAL A 132 0.18 6.19 -4.15
CA VAL A 132 1.00 5.08 -3.68
C VAL A 132 1.99 5.55 -2.62
N VAL A 133 2.18 4.74 -1.57
CA VAL A 133 3.27 4.88 -0.60
C VAL A 133 4.08 3.60 -0.57
N SER A 134 5.40 3.71 -0.75
CA SER A 134 6.39 2.64 -0.63
C SER A 134 7.20 2.84 0.65
N ARG A 135 7.18 1.90 1.59
CA ARG A 135 7.98 1.95 2.83
C ARG A 135 9.13 0.94 2.79
N GLY A 136 10.37 1.44 2.78
CA GLY A 136 11.58 0.60 2.73
C GLY A 136 11.50 -0.38 1.55
N GLY A 137 10.86 0.05 0.47
CA GLY A 137 10.41 -0.81 -0.61
C GLY A 137 11.53 -1.18 -1.58
N ARG A 138 11.25 -2.19 -2.40
CA ARG A 138 12.06 -2.55 -3.57
C ARG A 138 11.36 -2.13 -4.88
N PRO A 139 11.09 -0.83 -5.10
CA PRO A 139 10.36 -0.37 -6.27
C PRO A 139 11.09 -0.68 -7.58
N ASP A 140 12.41 -0.89 -7.53
CA ASP A 140 13.22 -1.37 -8.65
C ASP A 140 12.70 -2.69 -9.24
N LEU A 141 12.09 -3.55 -8.42
CA LEU A 141 11.51 -4.83 -8.87
C LEU A 141 10.21 -4.67 -9.67
N ALA A 142 9.62 -3.46 -9.73
CA ALA A 142 8.46 -3.21 -10.59
C ALA A 142 8.83 -3.11 -12.08
N GLY A 143 10.13 -3.04 -12.41
CA GLY A 143 10.61 -3.04 -13.79
C GLY A 143 9.96 -1.95 -14.64
N ASP A 144 9.54 -2.30 -15.85
CA ASP A 144 8.95 -1.37 -16.82
C ASP A 144 7.56 -0.87 -16.42
N ALA A 145 6.96 -1.42 -15.35
CA ALA A 145 5.72 -0.88 -14.82
C ALA A 145 5.89 0.53 -14.24
N LEU A 146 7.10 0.89 -13.77
CA LEU A 146 7.40 2.21 -13.20
C LEU A 146 6.99 3.35 -14.14
N GLU A 147 7.32 3.23 -15.43
CA GLU A 147 7.04 4.27 -16.44
C GLU A 147 5.55 4.42 -16.78
N ARG A 148 4.70 3.51 -16.29
CA ARG A 148 3.25 3.54 -16.48
C ARG A 148 2.48 3.93 -15.22
N VAL A 149 3.16 4.14 -14.09
CA VAL A 149 2.50 4.58 -12.85
C VAL A 149 2.05 6.03 -13.01
N ALA A 150 0.74 6.25 -13.05
CA ALA A 150 0.15 7.59 -13.07
C ALA A 150 -0.09 8.14 -11.65
N ALA A 151 -0.26 7.25 -10.66
CA ALA A 151 -0.57 7.62 -9.29
C ALA A 151 0.61 8.34 -8.61
N PRO A 152 0.40 9.51 -7.98
CA PRO A 152 1.39 10.17 -7.14
C PRO A 152 2.00 9.22 -6.12
N THR A 153 3.34 9.11 -6.14
CA THR A 153 4.09 8.10 -5.41
C THR A 153 5.04 8.72 -4.37
N LEU A 154 4.92 8.29 -3.12
CA LEU A 154 5.86 8.60 -2.05
C LEU A 154 6.74 7.39 -1.75
N LEU A 155 8.05 7.55 -1.83
CA LEU A 155 9.05 6.55 -1.46
C LEU A 155 9.68 6.95 -0.11
N ILE A 156 9.41 6.17 0.95
CA ILE A 156 9.96 6.40 2.29
C ILE A 156 11.08 5.41 2.55
N VAL A 157 12.29 5.91 2.83
CA VAL A 157 13.49 5.08 3.02
C VAL A 157 14.19 5.45 4.33
N GLY A 158 14.77 4.47 5.03
CA GLY A 158 15.60 4.73 6.20
C GLY A 158 16.99 5.25 5.80
N ALA A 159 17.50 6.26 6.49
CA ALA A 159 18.80 6.87 6.18
C ALA A 159 19.99 5.90 6.30
N ARG A 160 19.86 4.81 7.07
CA ARG A 160 20.90 3.79 7.25
C ARG A 160 20.72 2.57 6.34
N ASP A 161 19.82 2.64 5.35
CA ASP A 161 19.61 1.60 4.35
C ASP A 161 20.10 2.09 2.97
N ASP A 162 21.42 2.26 2.86
CA ASP A 162 22.07 2.86 1.67
C ASP A 162 21.74 2.12 0.37
N GLN A 163 21.63 0.80 0.44
CA GLN A 163 21.28 -0.01 -0.72
C GLN A 163 19.85 0.28 -1.18
N VAL A 164 18.88 0.24 -0.27
CA VAL A 164 17.48 0.52 -0.62
C VAL A 164 17.31 1.98 -1.03
N LEU A 165 18.04 2.92 -0.42
CA LEU A 165 18.03 4.33 -0.84
C LEU A 165 18.52 4.49 -2.28
N ARG A 166 19.63 3.84 -2.66
CA ARG A 166 20.10 3.84 -4.04
C ARG A 166 19.05 3.29 -4.99
N LEU A 167 18.43 2.16 -4.64
CA LEU A 167 17.41 1.51 -5.49
C LEU A 167 16.14 2.37 -5.61
N ASN A 168 15.71 3.05 -4.56
CA ASN A 168 14.57 3.96 -4.61
C ASN A 168 14.87 5.20 -5.46
N ARG A 169 16.10 5.74 -5.42
CA ARG A 169 16.51 6.83 -6.33
C ARG A 169 16.49 6.39 -7.80
N LEU A 170 16.98 5.18 -8.10
CA LEU A 170 16.92 4.62 -9.45
C LEU A 170 15.48 4.43 -9.94
N ALA A 171 14.60 3.91 -9.08
CA ALA A 171 13.19 3.74 -9.44
C ALA A 171 12.47 5.09 -9.60
N ALA A 172 12.75 6.06 -8.73
CA ALA A 172 12.18 7.41 -8.83
C ALA A 172 12.53 8.11 -10.16
N ALA A 173 13.74 7.90 -10.67
CA ALA A 173 14.15 8.42 -11.98
C ALA A 173 13.37 7.83 -13.16
N ARG A 174 12.68 6.69 -12.97
CA ARG A 174 11.85 6.04 -13.99
C ARG A 174 10.36 6.34 -13.83
N LEU A 175 9.92 6.83 -12.68
CA LEU A 175 8.52 7.20 -12.45
C LEU A 175 8.21 8.50 -13.22
N THR A 176 7.08 8.50 -13.93
CA THR A 176 6.63 9.65 -14.74
C THR A 176 5.55 10.49 -14.05
N CYS A 177 5.13 10.09 -12.84
CA CYS A 177 4.18 10.79 -12.00
C CYS A 177 4.85 11.67 -10.94
N GLU A 178 4.07 12.46 -10.19
CA GLU A 178 4.57 13.15 -8.99
C GLU A 178 5.23 12.13 -8.06
N THR A 179 6.53 12.30 -7.83
CA THR A 179 7.33 11.38 -7.04
C THR A 179 8.12 12.15 -5.99
N VAL A 180 8.02 11.72 -4.74
CA VAL A 180 8.79 12.28 -3.62
C VAL A 180 9.54 11.15 -2.92
N ILE A 181 10.80 11.40 -2.57
CA ILE A 181 11.59 10.52 -1.71
C ILE A 181 11.76 11.19 -0.35
N GLU A 182 11.26 10.54 0.70
CA GLU A 182 11.44 10.96 2.09
C GLU A 182 12.44 10.02 2.79
N ILE A 183 13.44 10.62 3.43
CA ILE A 183 14.49 9.89 4.13
C ILE A 183 14.28 10.04 5.64
N VAL A 184 14.04 8.94 6.34
CA VAL A 184 13.86 8.93 7.80
C VAL A 184 15.23 8.87 8.48
N PRO A 185 15.65 9.93 9.20
CA PRO A 185 16.97 9.98 9.84
C PRO A 185 17.16 8.84 10.84
N GLY A 186 18.34 8.23 10.84
CA GLY A 186 18.70 7.15 11.77
C GLY A 186 17.92 5.85 11.58
N ALA A 187 16.98 5.74 10.65
CA ALA A 187 16.20 4.51 10.46
C ALA A 187 16.94 3.48 9.59
N THR A 188 16.82 2.20 9.95
CA THR A 188 17.23 1.05 9.12
C THR A 188 16.05 0.51 8.31
N HIS A 189 16.24 -0.61 7.61
CA HIS A 189 15.27 -1.22 6.68
C HIS A 189 13.84 -1.35 7.23
N LEU A 190 13.71 -1.75 8.51
CA LEU A 190 12.43 -2.04 9.14
C LEU A 190 11.86 -0.89 9.97
N PHE A 191 12.60 0.23 10.11
CA PHE A 191 12.21 1.40 10.90
C PHE A 191 11.90 1.04 12.37
N GLU A 192 12.72 0.19 12.98
CA GLU A 192 12.53 -0.30 14.37
C GLU A 192 13.07 0.67 15.42
N GLU A 193 13.82 1.67 14.97
CA GLU A 193 14.34 2.71 15.85
C GLU A 193 13.22 3.57 16.47
N PRO A 194 13.40 4.07 17.69
CA PRO A 194 12.41 4.91 18.36
C PRO A 194 11.92 6.06 17.46
N GLY A 195 10.61 6.12 17.23
CA GLY A 195 9.96 7.16 16.43
C GLY A 195 10.09 7.02 14.91
N ALA A 196 10.88 6.07 14.38
CA ALA A 196 11.05 5.90 12.95
C ALA A 196 9.76 5.45 12.25
N LEU A 197 9.08 4.44 12.80
CA LEU A 197 7.80 3.98 12.27
C LEU A 197 6.68 5.04 12.42
N ASP A 198 6.71 5.85 13.49
CA ASP A 198 5.76 6.96 13.65
C ASP A 198 5.98 8.05 12.60
N ALA A 199 7.24 8.33 12.23
CA ALA A 199 7.55 9.21 11.11
C ALA A 199 7.01 8.65 9.79
N VAL A 200 7.23 7.36 9.50
CA VAL A 200 6.64 6.67 8.34
C VAL A 200 5.12 6.83 8.32
N ALA A 201 4.46 6.56 9.44
CA ALA A 201 3.00 6.60 9.54
C ALA A 201 2.45 8.02 9.30
N ARG A 202 3.10 9.06 9.84
CA ARG A 202 2.74 10.47 9.62
C ARG A 202 2.93 10.88 8.17
N LEU A 203 4.08 10.53 7.56
CA LEU A 203 4.36 10.83 6.16
C LEU A 203 3.34 10.15 5.23
N ALA A 204 3.04 8.88 5.47
CA ALA A 204 2.03 8.14 4.70
C ALA A 204 0.63 8.76 4.86
N ALA A 205 0.23 9.11 6.08
CA ALA A 205 -1.06 9.77 6.33
C ALA A 205 -1.16 11.11 5.59
N ALA A 206 -0.14 11.96 5.67
CA ALA A 206 -0.11 13.24 4.98
C ALA A 206 -0.22 13.07 3.46
N TRP A 207 0.50 12.10 2.89
CA TRP A 207 0.45 11.80 1.46
C TRP A 207 -0.96 11.38 1.00
N PHE A 208 -1.54 10.39 1.67
CA PHE A 208 -2.87 9.91 1.31
C PHE A 208 -3.95 10.96 1.54
N VAL A 209 -3.88 11.75 2.61
CA VAL A 209 -4.86 12.83 2.85
C VAL A 209 -4.78 13.89 1.74
N ARG A 210 -3.57 14.25 1.30
CA ARG A 210 -3.37 15.22 0.20
C ARG A 210 -4.00 14.72 -1.11
N TRP A 211 -3.76 13.47 -1.47
CA TRP A 211 -4.12 12.94 -2.80
C TRP A 211 -5.50 12.28 -2.86
N LEU A 212 -6.00 11.73 -1.76
CA LEU A 212 -7.31 11.09 -1.70
C LEU A 212 -8.41 12.04 -1.19
N GLY A 213 -8.05 13.19 -0.61
CA GLY A 213 -9.01 14.14 -0.02
C GLY A 213 -9.79 15.01 -1.02
N GLY A 214 -9.41 15.03 -2.30
CA GLY A 214 -9.90 16.00 -3.29
C GLY A 214 -11.35 15.82 -3.79
N HIS A 215 -12.02 14.71 -3.46
CA HIS A 215 -13.36 14.44 -3.98
C HIS A 215 -14.53 15.02 -3.16
N ALA A 216 -14.26 15.61 -1.98
CA ALA A 216 -15.32 16.16 -1.12
C ALA A 216 -15.79 17.57 -1.52
N GLU A 217 -15.00 18.36 -2.25
CA GLU A 217 -15.31 19.78 -2.48
C GLU A 217 -16.19 20.07 -3.70
N HIS A 218 -16.39 19.10 -4.61
CA HIS A 218 -17.17 19.32 -5.84
C HIS A 218 -18.69 19.11 -5.70
N GLN A 219 -19.20 18.63 -4.56
CA GLN A 219 -20.65 18.38 -4.38
C GLN A 219 -21.40 19.48 -3.59
N GLN A 220 -20.74 20.53 -3.12
CA GLN A 220 -21.40 21.59 -2.33
C GLN A 220 -21.62 22.93 -3.07
N LYS A 221 -21.26 23.06 -4.36
CA LYS A 221 -21.45 24.31 -5.12
C LYS A 221 -22.56 24.28 -6.18
N GLY A 222 -23.41 23.26 -6.21
CA GLY A 222 -24.41 23.04 -7.27
C GLY A 222 -25.88 23.11 -6.83
N GLY A 223 -26.22 23.77 -5.72
CA GLY A 223 -27.59 23.83 -5.22
C GLY A 223 -27.91 25.13 -4.50
N SER A 224 -28.22 26.18 -5.27
CA SER A 224 -29.03 27.33 -4.86
C SER A 224 -29.81 27.81 -6.08
#